data_AF-A0A367LXB1-F1
#
_entry.id   AF-A0A367LXB1-F1
#
_cell.length_a   1.000
_cell.length_b   1.000
_cell.length_c   1.000
_cell.angle_alpha   90.00
_cell.angle_beta   90.00
_cell.angle_gamma   90.00
#
_symmetry.space_group_name_H-M   'P 1'
#
loop_
_entity.id
_entity.type
_entity.pdbx_description
1 polymer ?
#
loop_
_entity_poly.entity_id
_entity_poly.type
_entity_poly.pdbx_seq_one_letter_code
_entity_poly.pdbx_strand_id
1 'polypeptide(L)'
;AAQAGLDWARYNLANLHATGRGVSQDQPRAYALYRQAAEQGHAKSMNLVGRYHEEGLVVARDLAQAAHWYRRSAEGGDFRGQFSHAAMLSASGRHAEAETWLRRALEGGNLNFLRSARHGLEQSAHPPFRSLALAYYR
;
A
#
# COMPACT_ATOMS: atom_id res chain seq x y z
N ALA A 1 12.19 20.45 -10.92
CA ALA A 1 10.74 20.78 -10.89
C ALA A 1 9.90 19.88 -11.81
N ALA A 2 10.27 19.63 -13.07
CA ALA A 2 9.43 18.89 -14.02
C ALA A 2 9.20 17.39 -13.70
N GLN A 3 10.13 16.71 -13.04
CA GLN A 3 10.03 15.27 -12.75
C GLN A 3 9.02 14.93 -11.64
N ALA A 4 8.81 15.82 -10.67
CA ALA A 4 7.92 15.60 -9.52
C ALA A 4 6.42 15.76 -9.83
N GLY A 5 6.06 16.18 -11.05
CA GLY A 5 4.66 16.16 -11.51
C GLY A 5 4.36 14.96 -12.40
N LEU A 6 5.39 14.32 -12.96
CA LEU A 6 5.24 13.27 -13.95
C LEU A 6 4.93 11.91 -13.30
N ASP A 7 5.35 11.71 -12.06
CA ASP A 7 5.04 10.53 -11.25
C ASP A 7 3.55 10.49 -10.84
N TRP A 8 2.98 11.63 -10.42
CA TRP A 8 1.53 11.77 -10.15
C TRP A 8 0.69 11.60 -11.42
N ALA A 9 1.12 12.17 -12.54
CA ALA A 9 0.43 12.00 -13.82
C ALA A 9 0.42 10.52 -14.25
N ARG A 10 1.55 9.82 -14.13
CA ARG A 10 1.64 8.37 -14.41
C ARG A 10 0.77 7.55 -13.47
N TYR A 11 0.77 7.86 -12.18
CA TYR A 11 -0.11 7.22 -11.20
C TYR A 11 -1.59 7.37 -11.57
N ASN A 12 -2.01 8.58 -11.95
CA ASN A 12 -3.40 8.83 -12.34
C ASN A 12 -3.77 8.06 -13.62
N LEU A 13 -2.90 8.07 -14.63
CA LEU A 13 -3.11 7.29 -15.85
C LEU A 13 -3.16 5.78 -15.57
N ALA A 14 -2.30 5.30 -14.67
CA ALA A 14 -2.31 3.91 -14.23
C ALA A 14 -3.64 3.55 -13.56
N ASN A 15 -4.21 4.43 -12.73
CA ASN A 15 -5.54 4.24 -12.13
C ASN A 15 -6.65 4.14 -13.19
N LEU A 16 -6.60 4.96 -14.25
CA LEU A 16 -7.59 4.88 -15.33
C LEU A 16 -7.54 3.52 -16.02
N HIS A 17 -6.35 3.04 -16.37
CA HIS A 17 -6.18 1.70 -16.96
C HIS A 17 -6.51 0.56 -15.98
N ALA A 18 -6.19 0.70 -14.69
CA ALA A 18 -6.50 -0.31 -13.68
C ALA A 18 -8.01 -0.46 -13.43
N THR A 19 -8.77 0.63 -13.58
CA THR A 19 -10.22 0.67 -13.28
C THR A 19 -11.12 0.68 -14.51
N GLY A 20 -10.56 0.89 -15.70
CA GLY A 20 -11.34 1.09 -16.93
C GLY A 20 -12.12 2.41 -16.97
N ARG A 21 -11.78 3.39 -16.11
CA ARG A 21 -12.51 4.66 -16.06
C ARG A 21 -12.12 5.55 -17.25
N GLY A 22 -13.01 5.67 -18.22
CA GLY A 22 -12.82 6.53 -19.40
C GLY A 22 -11.79 6.00 -20.41
N VAL A 23 -11.22 4.81 -20.17
CA VAL A 23 -10.31 4.08 -21.07
C VAL A 23 -10.60 2.59 -20.92
N SER A 24 -10.18 1.77 -21.89
CA SER A 24 -10.22 0.32 -21.72
C SER A 24 -9.36 -0.12 -20.54
N GLN A 25 -9.90 -1.03 -19.72
CA GLN A 25 -9.15 -1.63 -18.61
C GLN A 25 -7.97 -2.43 -19.17
N ASP A 26 -6.78 -2.20 -18.61
CA ASP A 26 -5.53 -2.83 -19.03
C ASP A 26 -4.59 -2.93 -17.83
N GLN A 27 -4.58 -4.10 -17.18
CA GLN A 27 -3.78 -4.36 -15.98
C GLN A 27 -2.27 -4.35 -16.27
N PRO A 28 -1.75 -4.97 -17.36
CA PRO A 28 -0.34 -4.84 -17.72
C PRO A 28 0.12 -3.39 -17.90
N ARG A 29 -0.68 -2.57 -18.60
CA ARG A 29 -0.35 -1.15 -18.79
C ARG A 29 -0.41 -0.35 -17.50
N ALA A 30 -1.41 -0.62 -16.65
CA ALA A 30 -1.49 0.00 -15.33
C ALA A 30 -0.25 -0.33 -14.49
N TYR A 31 0.16 -1.60 -14.44
CA TYR A 31 1.37 -2.03 -13.74
C TYR A 31 2.63 -1.32 -14.24
N ALA A 32 2.82 -1.23 -15.56
CA ALA A 32 3.98 -0.54 -16.14
C ALA A 32 4.04 0.94 -15.71
N LEU A 33 2.91 1.64 -15.74
CA LEU A 33 2.82 3.04 -15.33
C LEU A 33 3.02 3.24 -13.82
N TYR A 34 2.46 2.36 -12.98
CA TYR A 34 2.73 2.38 -11.54
C TYR A 34 4.21 2.15 -11.27
N ARG A 35 4.83 1.17 -11.93
CA ARG A 35 6.27 0.89 -11.76
C ARG A 35 7.12 2.09 -12.12
N GLN A 36 6.85 2.74 -13.25
CA GLN A 36 7.57 3.96 -13.63
C GLN A 36 7.42 5.07 -12.58
N ALA A 37 6.20 5.30 -12.06
CA ALA A 37 5.96 6.29 -11.00
C ALA A 37 6.66 5.91 -9.68
N ALA A 38 6.65 4.63 -9.31
CA ALA A 38 7.30 4.10 -8.12
C ALA A 38 8.83 4.26 -8.20
N GLU A 39 9.43 4.01 -9.36
CA GLU A 39 10.86 4.23 -9.62
C GLU A 39 11.26 5.71 -9.46
N GLN A 40 10.32 6.64 -9.64
CA GLN A 40 10.51 8.09 -9.42
C GLN A 40 10.20 8.56 -7.99
N GLY A 41 9.87 7.66 -7.07
CA GLY A 41 9.62 8.03 -5.67
C GLY A 41 8.14 8.14 -5.28
N HIS A 42 7.19 7.87 -6.18
CA HIS A 42 5.77 7.99 -5.84
C HIS A 42 5.32 6.84 -4.91
N ALA A 43 5.19 7.15 -3.63
CA ALA A 43 4.93 6.17 -2.56
C ALA A 43 3.67 5.32 -2.82
N LYS A 44 2.52 5.92 -3.17
CA LYS A 44 1.28 5.17 -3.47
C LYS A 44 1.47 4.16 -4.60
N SER A 45 2.28 4.50 -5.60
CA SER A 45 2.58 3.57 -6.70
C SER A 45 3.46 2.43 -6.23
N MET A 46 4.42 2.67 -5.33
CA MET A 46 5.21 1.60 -4.71
C MET A 46 4.30 0.59 -4.00
N ASN A 47 3.31 1.04 -3.22
CA ASN A 47 2.33 0.14 -2.61
C ASN A 47 1.58 -0.70 -3.65
N LEU A 48 1.13 -0.08 -4.75
CA LEU A 48 0.39 -0.80 -5.79
C LEU A 48 1.26 -1.81 -6.53
N VAL A 49 2.52 -1.49 -6.82
CA VAL A 49 3.50 -2.44 -7.39
C VAL A 49 3.71 -3.60 -6.44
N GLY A 50 3.84 -3.35 -5.13
CA GLY A 50 3.92 -4.40 -4.11
C GLY A 50 2.74 -5.38 -4.18
N ARG A 51 1.52 -4.85 -4.32
CA ARG A 51 0.30 -5.65 -4.47
C ARG A 51 0.28 -6.52 -5.73
N TYR A 52 0.76 -6.01 -6.87
CA TYR A 52 0.86 -6.84 -8.09
C TYR A 52 1.79 -8.05 -7.90
N HIS A 53 2.88 -7.90 -7.14
CA HIS A 53 3.76 -9.00 -6.80
C HIS A 53 3.16 -9.94 -5.74
N GLU A 54 2.43 -9.42 -4.76
CA GLU A 54 1.77 -10.23 -3.72
C GLU A 54 0.67 -11.14 -4.29
N GLU A 55 -0.16 -10.59 -5.17
CA GLU A 55 -1.31 -11.27 -5.76
C GLU A 55 -0.97 -12.08 -7.02
N GLY A 56 0.16 -11.77 -7.68
CA GLY A 56 0.59 -12.45 -8.90
C GLY A 56 -0.29 -12.17 -10.13
N LEU A 57 -0.89 -10.97 -10.21
CA LEU A 57 -1.92 -10.66 -11.23
C LEU A 57 -1.38 -10.59 -12.66
N VAL A 58 -0.31 -9.82 -12.87
CA VAL A 58 0.31 -9.58 -14.21
C VAL A 58 1.80 -9.93 -14.23
N VAL A 59 2.35 -10.19 -13.05
CA VAL A 59 3.71 -10.65 -12.81
C VAL A 59 3.63 -11.89 -11.94
N ALA A 60 4.65 -12.75 -12.00
CA ALA A 60 4.71 -13.90 -11.10
C ALA A 60 4.64 -13.45 -9.64
N ARG A 61 3.91 -14.22 -8.82
CA ARG A 61 3.79 -13.96 -7.39
C ARG A 61 5.17 -14.02 -6.73
N ASP A 62 5.54 -12.94 -6.05
CA ASP A 62 6.82 -12.79 -5.35
C ASP A 62 6.65 -11.95 -4.08
N LEU A 63 6.60 -12.63 -2.93
CA LEU A 63 6.42 -11.97 -1.64
C LEU A 63 7.66 -11.17 -1.20
N ALA A 64 8.86 -11.54 -1.65
CA ALA A 64 10.07 -10.80 -1.33
C ALA A 64 10.08 -9.44 -2.05
N GLN A 65 9.70 -9.44 -3.33
CA GLN A 65 9.56 -8.22 -4.11
C GLN A 65 8.39 -7.36 -3.61
N ALA A 66 7.27 -7.98 -3.20
CA ALA A 66 6.16 -7.28 -2.56
C ALA A 66 6.60 -6.57 -1.27
N ALA A 67 7.28 -7.30 -0.36
CA ALA A 67 7.78 -6.75 0.89
C ALA A 67 8.78 -5.60 0.67
N HIS A 68 9.64 -5.71 -0.34
CA HIS A 68 10.55 -4.62 -0.73
C HIS A 68 9.78 -3.35 -1.11
N TRP A 69 8.78 -3.46 -1.99
CA TRP A 69 8.00 -2.31 -2.44
C TRP A 69 7.11 -1.72 -1.35
N TYR A 70 6.48 -2.56 -0.52
CA TYR A 70 5.69 -2.10 0.62
C TYR A 70 6.53 -1.33 1.63
N ARG A 71 7.75 -1.80 1.95
CA ARG A 71 8.68 -1.06 2.81
C ARG A 71 9.01 0.32 2.23
N ARG A 72 9.39 0.38 0.95
CA ARG A 72 9.69 1.67 0.29
C ARG A 72 8.50 2.62 0.31
N SER A 73 7.30 2.10 0.10
CA SER A 73 6.06 2.88 0.20
C SER A 73 5.83 3.42 1.61
N ALA A 74 6.09 2.60 2.63
CA ALA A 74 5.93 2.97 4.03
C ALA A 74 6.91 4.09 4.44
N GLU A 75 8.18 3.93 4.04
CA GLU A 75 9.24 4.93 4.21
C GLU A 75 8.94 6.22 3.44
N GLY A 76 8.29 6.12 2.28
CA GLY A 76 7.78 7.24 1.48
C GLY A 76 6.52 7.92 2.06
N GLY A 77 6.03 7.49 3.22
CA GLY A 77 4.93 8.14 3.94
C GLY A 77 3.52 7.78 3.48
N ASP A 78 3.35 6.78 2.60
CA ASP A 78 2.01 6.34 2.21
C ASP A 78 1.40 5.44 3.28
N PHE A 79 0.27 5.86 3.88
CA PHE A 79 -0.38 5.13 4.97
C PHE A 79 -0.84 3.72 4.56
N ARG A 80 -1.17 3.48 3.28
CA ARG A 80 -1.49 2.12 2.80
C ARG A 80 -0.23 1.26 2.74
N GLY A 81 0.88 1.82 2.24
CA GLY A 81 2.20 1.20 2.29
C GLY A 81 2.65 0.87 3.70
N GLN A 82 2.43 1.78 4.66
CA GLN A 82 2.73 1.54 6.08
C GLN A 82 1.92 0.37 6.64
N PHE A 83 0.62 0.29 6.32
CA PHE A 83 -0.24 -0.81 6.72
C PHE A 83 0.19 -2.15 6.09
N SER A 84 0.46 -2.17 4.78
CA SER A 84 0.93 -3.37 4.07
C SER A 84 2.30 -3.83 4.56
N HIS A 85 3.22 -2.90 4.83
CA HIS A 85 4.52 -3.23 5.40
C HIS A 85 4.38 -3.82 6.82
N ALA A 86 3.49 -3.27 7.64
CA ALA A 86 3.19 -3.85 8.94
C ALA A 86 2.62 -5.27 8.86
N ALA A 87 1.78 -5.55 7.87
CA ALA A 87 1.27 -6.89 7.62
C ALA A 87 2.42 -7.87 7.30
N MET A 88 3.38 -7.47 6.45
CA MET A 88 4.58 -8.27 6.15
C MET A 88 5.44 -8.52 7.40
N LEU A 89 5.65 -7.48 8.22
CA LEU A 89 6.38 -7.60 9.48
C LEU A 89 5.69 -8.57 10.44
N SER A 90 4.37 -8.45 10.59
CA SER A 90 3.59 -9.37 11.43
C SER A 90 3.65 -10.80 10.93
N ALA A 91 3.58 -11.02 9.61
CA ALA A 91 3.70 -12.36 9.02
C ALA A 91 5.08 -12.99 9.30
N SER A 92 6.12 -12.17 9.45
CA SER A 92 7.46 -12.60 9.88
C SER A 92 7.66 -12.66 11.40
N GLY A 93 6.62 -12.48 12.21
CA GLY A 93 6.68 -12.50 13.68
C GLY A 93 7.20 -11.21 14.33
N ARG A 94 7.49 -10.16 13.54
CA ARG A 94 8.03 -8.86 14.01
C ARG A 94 6.90 -7.94 14.48
N HIS A 95 6.11 -8.40 15.46
CA HIS A 95 4.86 -7.76 15.87
C HIS A 95 5.06 -6.35 16.47
N ALA A 96 6.14 -6.10 17.22
CA ALA A 96 6.42 -4.79 17.80
C ALA A 96 6.68 -3.71 16.73
N GLU A 97 7.43 -4.08 15.69
CA GLU A 97 7.69 -3.19 14.56
C GLU A 97 6.44 -3.00 13.71
N ALA A 98 5.67 -4.07 13.51
CA ALA A 98 4.37 -3.99 12.85
C ALA A 98 3.43 -3.01 13.57
N GLU A 99 3.34 -3.07 14.90
CA GLU A 99 2.53 -2.14 15.69
C GLU A 99 2.94 -0.68 15.48
N THR A 100 4.25 -0.42 15.44
CA THR A 100 4.78 0.93 15.20
C THR A 100 4.33 1.47 13.84
N TRP A 101 4.40 0.64 12.79
CA TRP A 101 3.94 1.03 11.46
C TRP A 101 2.42 1.13 11.34
N LEU A 102 1.66 0.28 12.04
CA LEU A 102 0.20 0.38 12.10
C LEU A 102 -0.25 1.70 12.73
N ARG A 103 0.39 2.12 13.83
CA ARG A 103 0.10 3.43 14.47
C ARG A 103 0.32 4.59 13.50
N ARG A 104 1.46 4.62 12.80
CA ARG A 104 1.75 5.61 11.76
C ARG A 104 0.70 5.61 10.65
N ALA A 105 0.32 4.42 10.18
CA ALA A 105 -0.68 4.27 9.12
C ALA A 105 -2.04 4.85 9.54
N LEU A 106 -2.45 4.60 10.78
CA LEU A 106 -3.73 5.07 11.31
C LEU A 106 -3.71 6.58 11.60
N GLU A 107 -2.58 7.17 11.99
CA GLU A 107 -2.41 8.62 12.15
C GLU A 107 -2.50 9.36 10.81
N GLY A 108 -1.90 8.82 9.74
CA GLY A 108 -1.91 9.44 8.40
C GLY A 108 -3.10 9.06 7.52
N GLY A 109 -3.94 8.12 7.97
CA GLY A 109 -5.00 7.50 7.19
C GLY A 109 -6.24 8.38 7.00
N ASN A 110 -6.87 8.29 5.82
CA ASN A 110 -8.19 8.91 5.61
C ASN A 110 -9.34 8.02 6.13
N LEU A 111 -10.53 8.60 6.29
CA LEU A 111 -11.70 7.91 6.85
C LEU A 111 -12.05 6.59 6.14
N ASN A 112 -11.94 6.55 4.80
CA ASN A 112 -12.22 5.33 4.03
C ASN A 112 -11.22 4.22 4.33
N PHE A 113 -9.94 4.57 4.44
CA PHE A 113 -8.90 3.64 4.86
C PHE A 113 -9.12 3.17 6.30
N LEU A 114 -9.39 4.07 7.24
CA LEU A 114 -9.59 3.71 8.65
C LEU A 114 -10.74 2.72 8.83
N ARG A 115 -11.86 2.92 8.12
CA ARG A 115 -13.00 1.97 8.11
C ARG A 115 -12.59 0.57 7.64
N SER A 116 -11.80 0.50 6.56
CA SER A 116 -11.33 -0.77 6.01
C SER A 116 -10.28 -1.45 6.89
N ALA A 117 -9.30 -0.68 7.39
CA ALA A 117 -8.23 -1.17 8.25
C ALA A 117 -8.78 -1.71 9.57
N ARG A 118 -9.79 -1.02 10.15
CA ARG A 118 -10.46 -1.44 11.38
C ARG A 118 -10.97 -2.86 11.30
N HIS A 119 -11.68 -3.22 10.24
CA HIS A 119 -12.27 -4.55 10.11
C HIS A 119 -11.20 -5.66 10.18
N GLY A 120 -10.06 -5.46 9.51
CA GLY A 120 -8.94 -6.38 9.57
C GLY A 120 -8.25 -6.41 10.94
N LEU A 121 -8.10 -5.25 11.59
CA LEU A 121 -7.48 -5.15 12.92
C LEU A 121 -8.36 -5.77 14.02
N GLU A 122 -9.68 -5.58 13.97
CA GLU A 122 -10.65 -6.17 14.92
C GLU A 122 -10.62 -7.70 14.89
N GLN A 123 -10.40 -8.29 13.72
CA GLN A 123 -10.30 -9.73 13.52
C GLN A 123 -8.92 -10.32 13.83
N SER A 124 -7.92 -9.48 14.13
CA SER A 124 -6.56 -9.95 14.41
C SER A 124 -6.52 -10.81 15.66
N ALA A 125 -5.78 -11.93 15.61
CA ALA A 125 -5.50 -12.74 16.80
C ALA A 125 -4.59 -12.02 17.82
N HIS A 126 -3.84 -10.99 17.39
CA HIS A 126 -2.89 -10.25 18.23
C HIS A 126 -3.59 -9.12 19.03
N PRO A 127 -3.68 -9.19 20.37
CA PRO A 127 -4.46 -8.24 21.17
C PRO A 127 -4.06 -6.75 21.00
N PRO A 128 -2.77 -6.39 20.89
CA PRO A 128 -2.38 -5.01 20.57
C PRO A 128 -2.97 -4.49 19.24
N PHE A 129 -3.09 -5.32 18.21
CA PHE A 129 -3.64 -4.89 16.92
C PHE A 129 -5.15 -4.63 17.02
N ARG A 130 -5.88 -5.49 17.74
CA ARG A 130 -7.31 -5.25 18.03
C ARG A 130 -7.51 -3.94 18.80
N SER A 131 -6.62 -3.65 19.74
CA SER A 131 -6.68 -2.42 20.54
C SER A 131 -6.50 -1.16 19.69
N LEU A 132 -5.67 -1.23 18.64
CA LEU A 132 -5.53 -0.13 17.67
C LEU A 132 -6.82 0.17 16.92
N ALA A 133 -7.66 -0.84 16.64
CA ALA A 133 -8.92 -0.64 15.93
C ALA A 133 -9.91 0.25 16.71
N LEU A 134 -9.82 0.25 18.05
CA LEU A 134 -10.71 0.98 18.96
C LEU A 134 -10.23 2.41 19.25
N ALA A 135 -8.96 2.72 19.00
CA ALA A 135 -8.35 3.98 19.44
C ALA A 135 -8.67 5.20 18.56
N TYR A 136 -9.15 5.02 17.33
CA TYR A 136 -9.26 6.09 16.31
C TYR A 136 -10.67 6.68 16.11
N TYR A 137 -11.58 6.53 17.08
CA TYR A 137 -12.91 7.18 17.11
C TYR A 137 -13.11 8.04 18.39
N ARG A 138 -12.16 8.92 18.71
CA ARG A 138 -12.39 10.03 19.66
C ARG A 138 -12.47 11.34 18.92
#